data_AF-A0A8T1TDN7-F1
#
_entry.id   AF-A0A8T1TDN7-F1
#
_cell.length_a   1.000
_cell.length_b   1.000
_cell.length_c   1.000
_cell.angle_alpha   90.00
_cell.angle_beta   90.00
_cell.angle_gamma   90.00
#
_symmetry.space_group_name_H-M   'P 1'
#
loop_
_entity.id
_entity.type
_entity.pdbx_description
1 polymer ?
#
loop_
_entity_poly.entity_id
_entity_poly.type
_entity_poly.pdbx_seq_one_letter_code
_entity_poly.pdbx_strand_id
1 'polypeptide(L)'
;GGTGPNDCEEGRQQQQPPLPERDPPLPGLSGEQRAAAPPRLAGLRWHPPPASGMAPVPRAPGRPAGSPRGSGLSIAAALCPLHGGLWRSGGRSPGPTMSDCSPARRKICRGRRRRMAAAGPVCKWPRTRLPVGGASALCVFVLCWLYIFPVYRLPDEKEVVQGVLQQGKAWRSNRTAVTGFRKQLEDCCDPGQLFAMTKQNSPLGKNLWFDGEFLHSVTIDNATYSLFPQATPFQLPLKKCSVVGNGGILKKSGCGRQIDQADFVMRCNLPPLSSEYSKDVGSKTQLVTANPSIIEKRFQNLLWSRKTFVDSVKVYNHSYIYMPAFSMKTGTEPSLRVYYTLEDFGANQTVLFANPNFLRDIGKFWKSKGIHAKRLSTGLFLVSAALGLCEEVTIYGFWPFSVDLHGRFISHHYYDNVLPDSGFHAMPEEFLQLWFLHKNGVLRMQLEQCEAPFLKSSA
;
A
#
# COMPACT_ATOMS: atom_id res chain seq x y z
N GLY A 1 45.43 -46.82 7.84
CA GLY A 1 45.93 -46.65 9.22
C GLY A 1 46.44 -45.23 9.36
N GLY A 2 46.38 -44.59 10.52
CA GLY A 2 46.46 -45.17 11.87
C GLY A 2 47.93 -45.47 12.19
N THR A 3 48.49 -45.11 13.35
CA THR A 3 47.85 -44.83 14.66
C THR A 3 48.69 -43.85 15.52
N GLY A 4 48.11 -43.31 16.60
CA GLY A 4 48.87 -42.88 17.79
C GLY A 4 49.32 -44.09 18.65
N PRO A 5 49.52 -44.00 19.99
CA PRO A 5 48.98 -42.96 20.90
C PRO A 5 49.86 -42.60 22.15
N ASN A 6 49.29 -41.80 23.09
CA ASN A 6 49.55 -41.72 24.56
C ASN A 6 50.93 -41.25 25.13
N ASP A 7 51.08 -40.72 26.36
CA ASP A 7 50.27 -39.80 27.21
C ASP A 7 51.07 -39.36 28.49
N CYS A 8 50.50 -38.45 29.31
CA CYS A 8 50.83 -38.09 30.74
C CYS A 8 51.98 -37.10 31.14
N GLU A 9 51.56 -35.95 31.70
CA GLU A 9 51.88 -35.24 33.00
C GLU A 9 53.32 -35.22 33.60
N GLU A 10 53.83 -34.20 34.34
CA GLU A 10 53.33 -32.94 34.97
C GLU A 10 54.12 -31.68 34.44
N GLY A 11 53.89 -30.41 34.83
CA GLY A 11 52.86 -29.76 35.69
C GLY A 11 53.39 -28.86 36.84
N ARG A 12 53.33 -27.51 36.75
CA ARG A 12 53.30 -26.59 37.93
C ARG A 12 52.82 -25.14 37.67
N GLN A 13 51.95 -24.70 38.57
CA GLN A 13 51.72 -23.34 39.11
C GLN A 13 51.10 -22.19 38.27
N GLN A 14 49.90 -21.85 38.75
CA GLN A 14 49.03 -20.70 38.48
C GLN A 14 49.69 -19.32 38.61
N GLN A 15 49.19 -18.35 37.84
CA GLN A 15 49.00 -16.96 38.28
C GLN A 15 47.78 -16.35 37.55
N GLN A 16 46.87 -15.72 38.30
CA GLN A 16 45.68 -15.03 37.78
C GLN A 16 45.97 -13.53 37.57
N PRO A 17 45.40 -12.87 36.55
CA PRO A 17 45.38 -11.41 36.45
C PRO A 17 44.32 -10.80 37.40
N PRO A 18 44.55 -9.60 37.96
CA PRO A 18 43.72 -9.05 39.04
C PRO A 18 42.41 -8.37 38.57
N LEU A 19 41.43 -8.34 39.48
CA LEU A 19 40.20 -7.54 39.38
C LEU A 19 40.48 -6.05 39.69
N PRO A 20 39.74 -5.10 39.09
CA PRO A 20 39.78 -3.70 39.51
C PRO A 20 39.03 -3.48 40.84
N GLU A 21 39.52 -2.53 41.64
CA GLU A 21 39.04 -2.21 42.98
C GLU A 21 37.67 -1.50 43.00
N ARG A 22 37.05 -1.46 44.18
CA ARG A 22 35.78 -0.77 44.45
C ARG A 22 36.03 0.58 45.10
N ASP A 23 35.43 1.64 44.56
CA ASP A 23 35.34 2.93 45.26
C ASP A 23 34.38 2.89 46.46
N PRO A 24 34.63 3.68 47.52
CA PRO A 24 33.77 3.79 48.71
C PRO A 24 32.51 4.66 48.46
N PRO A 25 31.47 4.52 49.30
CA PRO A 25 30.17 5.17 49.07
C PRO A 25 30.12 6.62 49.55
N LEU A 26 29.32 7.45 48.86
CA LEU A 26 28.86 8.75 49.35
C LEU A 26 27.32 8.78 49.47
N PRO A 27 26.76 9.58 50.40
CA PRO A 27 25.39 9.42 50.89
C PRO A 27 24.33 10.00 49.93
N GLY A 28 23.12 9.45 50.02
CA GLY A 28 22.03 9.76 49.11
C GLY A 28 21.33 11.09 49.37
N LEU A 29 20.64 11.57 48.33
CA LEU A 29 19.54 12.52 48.43
C LEU A 29 18.29 11.90 47.80
N SER A 30 17.18 11.95 48.55
CA SER A 30 15.87 11.48 48.15
C SER A 30 15.27 12.38 47.05
N GLY A 31 14.65 11.75 46.04
CA GLY A 31 14.07 12.45 44.90
C GLY A 31 13.10 11.58 44.12
N GLU A 32 11.90 11.39 44.65
CA GLU A 32 10.85 10.62 43.99
C GLU A 32 10.34 11.37 42.74
N GLN A 33 10.72 10.92 41.53
CA GLN A 33 10.13 11.40 40.28
C GLN A 33 9.49 10.25 39.49
N ARG A 34 8.17 10.33 39.39
CA ARG A 34 7.34 9.39 38.63
C ARG A 34 7.73 9.40 37.15
N ALA A 35 7.84 8.21 36.55
CA ALA A 35 8.08 8.05 35.13
C ALA A 35 6.97 8.75 34.30
N ALA A 36 7.36 9.77 33.53
CA ALA A 36 6.48 10.40 32.57
C ALA A 36 6.33 9.51 31.33
N ALA A 37 5.10 9.22 30.93
CA ALA A 37 4.82 8.50 29.69
C ALA A 37 5.27 9.33 28.46
N PRO A 38 5.74 8.70 27.38
CA PRO A 38 6.18 9.43 26.18
C PRO A 38 5.00 10.19 25.54
N PRO A 39 5.22 11.40 25.01
CA PRO A 39 4.15 12.23 24.47
C PRO A 39 3.54 11.59 23.22
N ARG A 40 2.21 11.55 23.16
CA ARG A 40 1.48 11.23 21.92
C ARG A 40 1.79 12.29 20.88
N LEU A 41 2.35 11.87 19.73
CA LEU A 41 2.57 12.74 18.58
C LEU A 41 1.22 13.26 18.05
N ALA A 42 0.89 14.50 18.40
CA ALA A 42 -0.23 15.22 17.81
C ALA A 42 0.07 15.52 16.33
N GLY A 43 -0.96 15.38 15.48
CA GLY A 43 -0.81 15.51 14.03
C GLY A 43 -0.33 16.88 13.56
N LEU A 44 0.30 16.89 12.39
CA LEU A 44 0.83 18.06 11.69
C LEU A 44 -0.25 19.17 11.55
N ARG A 45 -0.02 20.32 12.20
CA ARG A 45 -0.73 21.57 11.85
C ARG A 45 -0.08 22.18 10.61
N TRP A 46 -0.82 22.20 9.51
CA TRP A 46 -0.53 23.08 8.39
C TRP A 46 -1.11 24.47 8.68
N HIS A 47 -0.24 25.48 8.72
CA HIS A 47 -0.67 26.88 8.83
C HIS A 47 -0.77 27.49 7.42
N PRO A 48 -1.91 28.09 7.04
CA PRO A 48 -2.00 28.89 5.82
C PRO A 48 -1.19 30.19 5.98
N PRO A 49 -0.71 30.80 4.88
CA PRO A 49 -0.02 32.09 4.93
C PRO A 49 -0.98 33.22 5.37
N PRO A 50 -0.48 34.29 5.99
CA PRO A 50 -1.30 35.41 6.41
C PRO A 50 -1.87 36.17 5.21
N ALA A 51 -3.16 36.53 5.28
CA ALA A 51 -3.84 37.30 4.24
C ALA A 51 -3.37 38.77 4.25
N SER A 52 -2.65 39.19 3.22
CA SER A 52 -2.37 40.60 2.93
C SER A 52 -3.64 41.29 2.40
N GLY A 53 -3.88 42.53 2.82
CA GLY A 53 -5.19 43.20 2.76
C GLY A 53 -5.78 43.43 1.36
N MET A 54 -7.12 43.40 1.29
CA MET A 54 -7.90 43.82 0.12
C MET A 54 -7.99 45.35 0.03
N ALA A 55 -7.70 45.90 -1.14
CA ALA A 55 -8.13 47.24 -1.55
C ALA A 55 -9.51 47.19 -2.24
N PRO A 56 -10.33 48.25 -2.19
CA PRO A 56 -11.71 48.22 -2.69
C PRO A 56 -11.83 48.45 -4.20
N VAL A 57 -12.82 47.81 -4.83
CA VAL A 57 -13.18 47.96 -6.25
C VAL A 57 -14.57 48.64 -6.35
N PRO A 58 -14.79 49.61 -7.27
CA PRO A 58 -15.99 50.45 -7.27
C PRO A 58 -17.24 49.80 -7.89
N ARG A 59 -18.41 50.39 -7.60
CA ARG A 59 -19.74 49.97 -8.08
C ARG A 59 -20.03 50.42 -9.52
N ALA A 60 -20.84 49.63 -10.23
CA ALA A 60 -21.56 50.04 -11.44
C ALA A 60 -23.11 49.95 -11.23
N PRO A 61 -23.95 50.71 -11.97
CA PRO A 61 -25.36 50.90 -11.63
C PRO A 61 -26.37 50.19 -12.57
N GLY A 62 -27.64 50.11 -12.14
CA GLY A 62 -28.81 50.17 -13.03
C GLY A 62 -29.60 48.87 -13.30
N ARG A 63 -30.87 48.83 -12.85
CA ARG A 63 -31.96 47.92 -13.26
C ARG A 63 -32.94 48.68 -14.19
N PRO A 64 -33.76 48.04 -15.07
CA PRO A 64 -35.06 47.42 -14.70
C PRO A 64 -35.29 46.02 -15.35
N ALA A 65 -35.93 45.01 -14.74
CA ALA A 65 -37.30 44.85 -14.22
C ALA A 65 -38.29 44.22 -15.22
N GLY A 66 -38.71 42.98 -14.94
CA GLY A 66 -39.70 42.20 -15.71
C GLY A 66 -39.93 40.82 -15.09
N SER A 67 -41.19 40.46 -14.84
CA SER A 67 -41.70 39.23 -14.19
C SER A 67 -43.01 38.85 -14.94
N PRO A 68 -43.72 37.70 -14.73
CA PRO A 68 -43.61 36.77 -13.61
C PRO A 68 -43.94 35.26 -13.87
N ARG A 69 -43.91 34.46 -12.77
CA ARG A 69 -44.54 33.11 -12.56
C ARG A 69 -43.99 31.94 -13.42
N GLY A 70 -43.92 30.70 -12.93
CA GLY A 70 -44.20 30.15 -11.59
C GLY A 70 -44.12 28.61 -11.58
N SER A 71 -44.08 28.01 -10.38
CA SER A 71 -44.26 26.56 -10.07
C SER A 71 -43.43 25.52 -10.85
N GLY A 72 -42.51 24.82 -10.16
CA GLY A 72 -41.87 23.60 -10.68
C GLY A 72 -42.67 22.32 -10.37
N LEU A 73 -42.13 21.17 -10.78
CA LEU A 73 -42.58 19.85 -10.30
C LEU A 73 -41.43 18.83 -10.29
N SER A 74 -41.53 17.84 -9.41
CA SER A 74 -40.55 16.76 -9.26
C SER A 74 -40.69 15.65 -10.29
N ILE A 75 -39.56 14.98 -10.50
CA ILE A 75 -39.36 13.59 -10.95
C ILE A 75 -40.57 12.67 -10.74
N ALA A 76 -41.01 12.01 -11.81
CA ALA A 76 -41.62 10.68 -11.76
C ALA A 76 -41.28 9.92 -13.06
N ALA A 77 -40.82 8.67 -12.94
CA ALA A 77 -40.60 7.80 -14.08
C ALA A 77 -41.92 7.16 -14.54
N ALA A 78 -42.10 7.00 -15.85
CA ALA A 78 -43.27 6.33 -16.43
C ALA A 78 -42.83 5.21 -17.40
N LEU A 79 -43.27 3.98 -17.10
CA LEU A 79 -43.29 2.85 -18.03
C LEU A 79 -44.55 2.92 -18.90
N CYS A 80 -44.45 2.62 -20.20
CA CYS A 80 -45.50 2.10 -21.12
C CYS A 80 -45.03 2.19 -22.60
N PRO A 81 -45.69 1.54 -23.58
CA PRO A 81 -46.17 0.15 -23.58
C PRO A 81 -45.89 -0.58 -24.92
N LEU A 82 -46.50 -1.75 -25.10
CA LEU A 82 -46.39 -2.67 -26.26
C LEU A 82 -47.10 -2.20 -27.55
N HIS A 83 -46.49 -2.51 -28.70
CA HIS A 83 -47.08 -2.93 -29.99
C HIS A 83 -45.92 -3.60 -30.79
N GLY A 84 -46.04 -4.62 -31.64
CA GLY A 84 -47.19 -5.40 -32.12
C GLY A 84 -46.98 -5.77 -33.60
N GLY A 85 -46.64 -7.02 -33.94
CA GLY A 85 -46.38 -7.44 -35.32
C GLY A 85 -46.15 -8.95 -35.51
N LEU A 86 -46.91 -9.57 -36.42
CA LEU A 86 -46.91 -11.02 -36.72
C LEU A 86 -45.89 -11.41 -37.81
N TRP A 87 -45.51 -12.70 -37.86
CA TRP A 87 -45.79 -13.70 -38.93
C TRP A 87 -45.04 -15.03 -38.58
N ARG A 88 -45.73 -16.18 -38.39
CA ARG A 88 -45.82 -17.38 -39.29
C ARG A 88 -44.47 -17.84 -39.90
N SER A 89 -44.07 -19.12 -39.95
CA SER A 89 -44.64 -20.48 -39.65
C SER A 89 -43.49 -21.53 -39.81
N GLY A 90 -43.50 -22.80 -39.37
CA GLY A 90 -44.44 -23.64 -38.59
C GLY A 90 -44.08 -25.16 -38.66
N GLY A 91 -44.65 -26.00 -37.78
CA GLY A 91 -44.61 -27.49 -37.82
C GLY A 91 -43.41 -28.18 -37.14
N ARG A 92 -43.50 -29.42 -36.58
CA ARG A 92 -44.63 -30.33 -36.22
C ARG A 92 -44.21 -31.22 -35.03
N SER A 93 -45.15 -31.60 -34.16
CA SER A 93 -45.06 -32.69 -33.14
C SER A 93 -45.52 -34.04 -33.77
N PRO A 94 -45.58 -35.23 -33.10
CA PRO A 94 -46.06 -35.59 -31.71
C PRO A 94 -45.00 -36.36 -30.87
N GLY A 95 -45.11 -36.68 -29.57
CA GLY A 95 -46.18 -37.30 -28.75
C GLY A 95 -45.86 -38.81 -28.49
N PRO A 96 -46.42 -39.54 -27.48
CA PRO A 96 -47.63 -39.23 -26.70
C PRO A 96 -47.65 -39.59 -25.16
N THR A 97 -48.71 -39.12 -24.47
CA THR A 97 -49.49 -39.72 -23.32
C THR A 97 -48.79 -40.22 -22.03
N MET A 98 -49.12 -39.79 -20.79
CA MET A 98 -50.40 -39.66 -20.02
C MET A 98 -50.86 -40.92 -19.25
N SER A 99 -51.16 -40.76 -17.94
CA SER A 99 -52.44 -41.17 -17.32
C SER A 99 -52.59 -40.68 -15.85
N ASP A 100 -53.72 -40.05 -15.53
CA ASP A 100 -54.18 -39.64 -14.19
C ASP A 100 -54.69 -40.81 -13.31
N CYS A 101 -54.87 -40.56 -12.00
CA CYS A 101 -56.16 -40.90 -11.34
C CYS A 101 -56.42 -40.07 -10.05
N SER A 102 -57.70 -39.91 -9.67
CA SER A 102 -58.20 -38.88 -8.72
C SER A 102 -58.88 -39.43 -7.42
N PRO A 103 -60.07 -39.00 -6.92
CA PRO A 103 -60.16 -38.08 -5.75
C PRO A 103 -61.18 -38.43 -4.62
N ALA A 104 -61.07 -37.74 -3.45
CA ALA A 104 -62.14 -37.53 -2.44
C ALA A 104 -61.67 -36.47 -1.39
N ARG A 105 -62.48 -35.66 -0.67
CA ARG A 105 -63.93 -35.37 -0.60
C ARG A 105 -64.17 -33.95 -0.01
N ARG A 106 -65.36 -33.34 -0.20
CA ARG A 106 -65.74 -31.97 0.28
C ARG A 106 -66.51 -31.95 1.62
N LYS A 107 -66.42 -30.84 2.37
CA LYS A 107 -67.52 -30.01 2.97
C LYS A 107 -66.89 -28.86 3.81
N ILE A 108 -67.03 -27.58 3.45
CA ILE A 108 -68.18 -26.65 3.60
C ILE A 108 -68.50 -26.27 5.07
N CYS A 109 -68.29 -24.99 5.41
CA CYS A 109 -69.31 -24.15 6.06
C CYS A 109 -69.04 -22.64 5.89
N ARG A 110 -70.10 -21.84 5.73
CA ARG A 110 -70.07 -20.36 5.61
C ARG A 110 -70.42 -19.71 6.96
N GLY A 111 -69.85 -18.54 7.28
CA GLY A 111 -70.22 -17.77 8.49
C GLY A 111 -70.06 -16.26 8.32
N ARG A 112 -71.17 -15.51 8.39
CA ARG A 112 -71.28 -14.06 8.11
C ARG A 112 -71.68 -13.31 9.39
N ARG A 113 -70.97 -12.26 9.81
CA ARG A 113 -71.41 -11.16 10.71
C ARG A 113 -70.33 -10.07 10.72
N ARG A 114 -70.59 -8.86 10.21
CA ARG A 114 -71.31 -7.71 10.79
C ARG A 114 -70.37 -6.78 11.60
N ARG A 115 -70.30 -5.52 11.16
CA ARG A 115 -69.71 -4.41 11.91
C ARG A 115 -70.46 -4.21 13.23
N MET A 116 -69.73 -4.01 14.32
CA MET A 116 -70.13 -3.16 15.44
C MET A 116 -68.94 -2.31 15.85
N ALA A 117 -69.19 -1.06 16.23
CA ALA A 117 -68.15 -0.13 16.63
C ALA A 117 -67.68 -0.45 18.06
N ALA A 118 -66.37 -0.38 18.27
CA ALA A 118 -65.78 -0.23 19.60
C ALA A 118 -64.95 1.05 19.58
N ALA A 119 -65.45 2.08 20.24
CA ALA A 119 -64.67 3.28 20.49
C ALA A 119 -63.62 2.96 21.56
N GLY A 120 -62.35 3.18 21.24
CA GLY A 120 -61.19 3.00 22.12
C GLY A 120 -60.08 3.94 21.63
N PRO A 121 -59.31 4.56 22.53
CA PRO A 121 -58.83 5.91 22.29
C PRO A 121 -57.75 5.99 21.21
N VAL A 122 -57.88 7.03 20.38
CA VAL A 122 -56.77 7.52 19.56
C VAL A 122 -55.69 8.03 20.51
N CYS A 123 -54.65 7.23 20.73
CA CYS A 123 -53.38 7.70 21.28
C CYS A 123 -52.78 8.73 20.31
N LYS A 124 -53.23 9.98 20.43
CA LYS A 124 -52.57 11.14 19.85
C LYS A 124 -51.18 11.20 20.45
N TRP A 125 -50.21 10.59 19.78
CA TRP A 125 -48.81 10.92 20.00
C TRP A 125 -48.69 12.44 19.92
N PRO A 126 -48.29 13.13 21.00
CA PRO A 126 -48.05 14.55 20.87
C PRO A 126 -46.96 14.71 19.83
N ARG A 127 -47.20 15.54 18.81
CA ARG A 127 -46.11 16.13 18.03
C ARG A 127 -45.32 17.01 19.00
N THR A 128 -44.44 16.40 19.78
CA THR A 128 -43.37 17.09 20.48
C THR A 128 -42.60 17.83 19.41
N ARG A 129 -42.81 19.15 19.34
CA ARG A 129 -41.84 20.03 18.70
C ARG A 129 -40.53 19.71 19.42
N LEU A 130 -39.55 19.16 18.71
CA LEU A 130 -38.17 19.18 19.17
C LEU A 130 -37.91 20.62 19.65
N PRO A 131 -37.53 20.83 20.93
CA PRO A 131 -37.29 22.18 21.40
C PRO A 131 -36.25 22.81 20.48
N VAL A 132 -36.43 24.06 20.09
CA VAL A 132 -35.54 24.73 19.13
C VAL A 132 -34.08 24.68 19.62
N GLY A 133 -33.87 24.70 20.94
CA GLY A 133 -32.57 24.48 21.58
C GLY A 133 -31.96 23.08 21.41
N GLY A 134 -32.73 22.02 21.17
CA GLY A 134 -32.21 20.66 20.93
C GLY A 134 -31.56 20.50 19.56
N ALA A 135 -32.16 21.11 18.53
CA ALA A 135 -31.55 21.21 17.20
C ALA A 135 -30.31 22.12 17.24
N SER A 136 -30.38 23.25 17.94
CA SER A 136 -29.23 24.14 18.14
C SER A 136 -28.09 23.47 18.91
N ALA A 137 -28.39 22.70 19.97
CA ALA A 137 -27.39 21.96 20.74
C ALA A 137 -26.71 20.89 19.88
N LEU A 138 -27.46 20.09 19.11
CA LEU A 138 -26.88 19.14 18.16
C LEU A 138 -26.02 19.83 17.11
N CYS A 139 -26.45 20.98 16.58
CA CYS A 139 -25.67 21.76 15.63
C CYS A 139 -24.38 22.30 16.25
N VAL A 140 -24.43 22.81 17.48
CA VAL A 140 -23.24 23.24 18.25
C VAL A 140 -22.32 22.05 18.54
N PHE A 141 -22.85 20.87 18.92
CA PHE A 141 -22.03 19.67 19.10
C PHE A 141 -21.36 19.23 17.80
N VAL A 142 -22.05 19.25 16.66
CA VAL A 142 -21.46 18.91 15.34
C VAL A 142 -20.43 19.95 14.93
N LEU A 143 -20.69 21.25 15.10
CA LEU A 143 -19.74 22.32 14.79
C LEU A 143 -18.51 22.27 15.71
N CYS A 144 -18.69 22.06 17.01
CA CYS A 144 -17.61 21.81 17.95
C CYS A 144 -16.86 20.53 17.59
N TRP A 145 -17.52 19.47 17.14
CA TRP A 145 -16.86 18.23 16.72
C TRP A 145 -16.00 18.48 15.46
N LEU A 146 -16.51 19.19 14.45
CA LEU A 146 -15.76 19.60 13.25
C LEU A 146 -14.64 20.62 13.53
N TYR A 147 -14.73 21.38 14.62
CA TYR A 147 -13.74 22.39 15.02
C TYR A 147 -12.66 21.83 15.95
N ILE A 148 -13.02 20.89 16.84
CA ILE A 148 -12.12 20.22 17.79
C ILE A 148 -11.40 19.04 17.12
N PHE A 149 -12.11 18.27 16.29
CA PHE A 149 -11.53 17.29 15.39
C PHE A 149 -11.42 17.93 14.00
N PRO A 150 -10.26 18.52 13.63
CA PRO A 150 -10.05 18.90 12.25
C PRO A 150 -10.27 17.65 11.39
N VAL A 151 -11.28 17.70 10.52
CA VAL A 151 -11.59 16.61 9.59
C VAL A 151 -10.30 16.25 8.86
N TYR A 152 -9.88 14.99 8.95
CA TYR A 152 -8.69 14.51 8.26
C TYR A 152 -8.88 14.73 6.76
N ARG A 153 -8.28 15.82 6.25
CA ARG A 153 -8.30 16.22 4.86
C ARG A 153 -6.94 15.92 4.26
N LEU A 154 -6.93 15.00 3.31
CA LEU A 154 -5.81 14.88 2.39
C LEU A 154 -5.67 16.19 1.58
N PRO A 155 -4.45 16.71 1.41
CA PRO A 155 -4.22 17.85 0.55
C PRO A 155 -4.59 17.53 -0.90
N ASP A 156 -5.08 18.53 -1.62
CA ASP A 156 -5.36 18.42 -3.06
C ASP A 156 -4.07 18.25 -3.87
N GLU A 157 -4.13 17.63 -5.05
CA GLU A 157 -2.93 17.46 -5.89
C GLU A 157 -2.25 18.80 -6.22
N LYS A 158 -2.99 19.91 -6.32
CA LYS A 158 -2.43 21.25 -6.51
C LYS A 158 -1.68 21.76 -5.28
N GLU A 159 -2.21 21.50 -4.08
CA GLU A 159 -1.54 21.84 -2.81
C GLU A 159 -0.25 21.02 -2.65
N VAL A 160 -0.26 19.75 -3.06
CA VAL A 160 0.93 18.89 -3.05
C VAL A 160 1.98 19.39 -4.04
N VAL A 161 1.62 19.69 -5.29
CA VAL A 161 2.55 20.27 -6.30
C VAL A 161 3.16 21.58 -5.78
N GLN A 162 2.36 22.49 -5.23
CA GLN A 162 2.88 23.73 -4.63
C GLN A 162 3.82 23.45 -3.46
N GLY A 163 3.48 22.52 -2.57
CA GLY A 163 4.31 22.14 -1.42
C GLY A 163 5.63 21.45 -1.80
N VAL A 164 5.70 20.82 -2.98
CA VAL A 164 6.95 20.30 -3.56
C VAL A 164 7.80 21.44 -4.12
N LEU A 165 7.22 22.28 -4.99
CA LEU A 165 7.92 23.40 -5.63
C LEU A 165 8.47 24.42 -4.60
N GLN A 166 7.75 24.66 -3.50
CA GLN A 166 8.16 25.57 -2.43
C GLN A 166 9.36 25.07 -1.61
N GLN A 167 9.76 23.79 -1.71
CA GLN A 167 10.87 23.25 -0.90
C GLN A 167 12.19 23.98 -1.20
N GLY A 168 12.39 24.44 -2.45
CA GLY A 168 13.31 25.52 -2.86
C GLY A 168 14.81 25.37 -2.58
N LYS A 169 15.23 24.34 -1.84
CA LYS A 169 16.61 24.10 -1.38
C LYS A 169 17.09 22.77 -1.91
N ALA A 170 18.35 22.74 -2.38
CA ALA A 170 19.02 21.50 -2.72
C ALA A 170 18.97 20.51 -1.55
N TRP A 171 18.45 19.31 -1.81
CA TRP A 171 18.30 18.26 -0.80
C TRP A 171 19.67 17.85 -0.22
N ARG A 172 19.70 17.57 1.09
CA ARG A 172 20.88 17.07 1.80
C ARG A 172 20.48 15.93 2.73
N SER A 173 21.33 14.90 2.82
CA SER A 173 21.15 13.83 3.79
C SER A 173 21.37 14.34 5.22
N ASN A 174 20.57 13.84 6.16
CA ASN A 174 20.72 14.07 7.59
C ASN A 174 21.06 12.73 8.25
N ARG A 175 22.36 12.47 8.46
CA ARG A 175 22.85 11.17 8.97
C ARG A 175 22.21 10.77 10.30
N THR A 176 21.95 11.73 11.19
CA THR A 176 21.26 11.49 12.47
C THR A 176 19.83 11.03 12.27
N ALA A 177 19.08 11.67 11.35
CA ALA A 177 17.72 11.26 11.02
C ALA A 177 17.69 9.90 10.29
N VAL A 178 18.64 9.63 9.39
CA VAL A 178 18.82 8.33 8.74
C VAL A 178 19.01 7.22 9.79
N THR A 179 19.96 7.38 10.70
CA THR A 179 20.23 6.39 11.76
C THR A 179 19.04 6.22 12.70
N GLY A 180 18.41 7.32 13.13
CA GLY A 180 17.23 7.28 14.00
C GLY A 180 15.97 6.69 13.34
N PHE A 181 15.85 6.76 12.02
CA PHE A 181 14.78 6.09 11.28
C PHE A 181 15.10 4.62 11.00
N ARG A 182 16.35 4.29 10.66
CA ARG A 182 16.79 2.90 10.50
C ARG A 182 16.59 2.10 11.79
N LYS A 183 16.98 2.67 12.94
CA LYS A 183 16.73 2.05 14.24
C LYS A 183 15.24 1.78 14.50
N GLN A 184 14.35 2.69 14.14
CA GLN A 184 12.91 2.44 14.26
C GLN A 184 12.42 1.25 13.40
N LEU A 185 13.05 1.00 12.25
CA LEU A 185 12.74 -0.15 11.39
C LEU A 185 13.34 -1.45 11.93
N GLU A 186 14.56 -1.40 12.46
CA GLU A 186 15.21 -2.49 13.19
C GLU A 186 14.34 -2.91 14.38
N ASP A 187 14.01 -1.96 15.28
CA ASP A 187 13.23 -2.18 16.50
C ASP A 187 11.80 -2.71 16.22
N CYS A 188 11.15 -2.30 15.12
CA CYS A 188 9.77 -2.72 14.82
C CYS A 188 9.65 -4.03 14.05
N CYS A 189 10.62 -4.30 13.18
CA CYS A 189 10.37 -5.07 11.98
C CYS A 189 11.59 -5.89 11.50
N ASP A 190 12.79 -5.68 12.06
CA ASP A 190 14.06 -6.32 11.71
C ASP A 190 14.20 -6.67 10.21
N PRO A 191 14.35 -5.66 9.32
CA PRO A 191 14.53 -5.91 7.89
C PRO A 191 15.78 -6.74 7.59
N GLY A 192 16.82 -6.71 8.44
CA GLY A 192 18.03 -7.50 8.23
C GLY A 192 17.76 -9.00 8.26
N GLN A 193 17.00 -9.47 9.25
CA GLN A 193 16.65 -10.89 9.41
C GLN A 193 15.34 -11.28 8.72
N LEU A 194 14.37 -10.37 8.62
CA LEU A 194 13.01 -10.68 8.20
C LEU A 194 12.65 -10.16 6.80
N PHE A 195 13.56 -9.54 6.04
CA PHE A 195 13.25 -9.16 4.66
C PHE A 195 12.73 -10.35 3.82
N ALA A 196 13.48 -11.45 3.76
CA ALA A 196 13.10 -12.65 3.03
C ALA A 196 12.84 -13.84 3.97
N MET A 197 12.13 -14.85 3.49
CA MET A 197 12.08 -16.18 4.08
C MET A 197 13.47 -16.83 3.96
N THR A 198 14.02 -17.33 5.07
CA THR A 198 15.30 -18.03 5.11
C THR A 198 15.18 -19.29 5.98
N LYS A 199 16.07 -20.26 5.78
CA LYS A 199 16.14 -21.47 6.62
C LYS A 199 16.41 -21.16 8.09
N GLN A 200 17.06 -20.02 8.38
CA GLN A 200 17.31 -19.51 9.73
C GLN A 200 16.05 -18.94 10.40
N ASN A 201 15.27 -18.10 9.70
CA ASN A 201 14.09 -17.45 10.30
C ASN A 201 12.81 -18.30 10.20
N SER A 202 12.81 -19.32 9.35
CA SER A 202 11.65 -20.15 9.00
C SER A 202 11.99 -21.67 9.09
N PRO A 203 12.25 -22.20 10.30
CA PRO A 203 12.54 -23.62 10.50
C PRO A 203 11.35 -24.54 10.22
N LEU A 204 11.65 -25.82 9.96
CA LEU A 204 10.67 -26.90 9.78
C LEU A 204 9.70 -27.01 10.97
N GLY A 205 8.44 -27.36 10.68
CA GLY A 205 7.37 -27.53 11.66
C GLY A 205 6.80 -26.23 12.24
N LYS A 206 7.40 -25.06 11.95
CA LYS A 206 6.89 -23.76 12.39
C LYS A 206 5.65 -23.35 11.59
N ASN A 207 4.63 -22.86 12.27
CA ASN A 207 3.43 -22.29 11.63
C ASN A 207 3.70 -20.86 11.15
N LEU A 208 3.55 -20.66 9.84
CA LEU A 208 3.70 -19.39 9.15
C LEU A 208 2.32 -18.75 8.95
N TRP A 209 2.05 -17.66 9.65
CA TRP A 209 0.77 -16.94 9.57
C TRP A 209 0.77 -15.94 8.40
N PHE A 210 -0.31 -15.94 7.63
CA PHE A 210 -0.48 -15.03 6.49
C PHE A 210 -0.82 -13.61 6.98
N ASP A 211 -0.15 -12.58 6.45
CA ASP A 211 -0.33 -11.20 6.95
C ASP A 211 -1.58 -10.49 6.41
N GLY A 212 -2.08 -10.89 5.24
CA GLY A 212 -3.34 -10.42 4.67
C GLY A 212 -4.58 -11.19 5.12
N GLU A 213 -4.40 -12.36 5.75
CA GLU A 213 -5.45 -13.31 6.07
C GLU A 213 -5.21 -13.94 7.45
N PHE A 214 -5.42 -13.17 8.53
CA PHE A 214 -4.99 -13.48 9.91
C PHE A 214 -5.47 -14.82 10.51
N LEU A 215 -6.45 -15.48 9.92
CA LEU A 215 -6.96 -16.79 10.35
C LEU A 215 -6.34 -17.98 9.58
N HIS A 216 -5.49 -17.71 8.59
CA HIS A 216 -4.80 -18.72 7.82
C HIS A 216 -3.32 -18.81 8.22
N SER A 217 -2.83 -20.04 8.29
CA SER A 217 -1.40 -20.35 8.42
C SER A 217 -1.06 -21.57 7.58
N VAL A 218 0.23 -21.75 7.30
CA VAL A 218 0.80 -22.96 6.70
C VAL A 218 1.94 -23.44 7.58
N THR A 219 2.00 -24.73 7.87
CA THR A 219 3.13 -25.34 8.57
C THR A 219 4.27 -25.55 7.57
N ILE A 220 5.48 -25.08 7.91
CA ILE A 220 6.65 -25.23 7.03
C ILE A 220 7.07 -26.70 6.98
N ASP A 221 6.82 -27.35 5.85
CA ASP A 221 7.20 -28.73 5.56
C ASP A 221 8.54 -28.81 4.81
N ASN A 222 9.01 -30.03 4.53
CA ASN A 222 10.27 -30.26 3.81
C ASN A 222 10.28 -29.63 2.42
N ALA A 223 9.14 -29.69 1.69
CA ALA A 223 9.02 -29.09 0.37
C ALA A 223 9.19 -27.56 0.46
N THR A 224 8.40 -26.89 1.30
CA THR A 224 8.45 -25.44 1.50
C THR A 224 9.82 -24.97 2.01
N TYR A 225 10.39 -25.68 2.99
CA TYR A 225 11.69 -25.36 3.57
C TYR A 225 12.84 -25.49 2.56
N SER A 226 12.76 -26.43 1.61
CA SER A 226 13.80 -26.64 0.61
C SER A 226 14.04 -25.40 -0.26
N LEU A 227 12.95 -24.68 -0.59
CA LEU A 227 12.92 -23.48 -1.44
C LEU A 227 13.60 -22.25 -0.82
N PHE A 228 13.83 -22.25 0.50
CA PHE A 228 14.40 -21.09 1.19
C PHE A 228 15.93 -21.07 1.11
N PRO A 229 16.56 -19.91 0.86
CA PRO A 229 18.00 -19.76 0.99
C PRO A 229 18.42 -19.92 2.47
N GLN A 230 19.69 -20.22 2.71
CA GLN A 230 20.21 -20.38 4.07
C GLN A 230 20.08 -19.09 4.88
N ALA A 231 20.45 -17.97 4.28
CA ALA A 231 20.33 -16.61 4.80
C ALA A 231 19.95 -15.65 3.66
N THR A 232 19.73 -14.37 3.98
CA THR A 232 19.55 -13.31 2.97
C THR A 232 20.75 -13.29 2.01
N PRO A 233 20.57 -13.38 0.68
CA PRO A 233 21.67 -13.61 -0.27
C PRO A 233 22.42 -12.32 -0.65
N PHE A 234 22.50 -11.36 0.27
CA PHE A 234 23.15 -10.06 0.07
C PHE A 234 24.08 -9.80 1.26
N GLN A 235 25.28 -9.29 0.98
CA GLN A 235 26.12 -8.76 2.05
C GLN A 235 25.56 -7.40 2.49
N LEU A 236 25.23 -7.30 3.77
CA LEU A 236 24.69 -6.07 4.37
C LEU A 236 25.80 -5.32 5.14
N PRO A 237 25.73 -3.98 5.24
CA PRO A 237 24.75 -3.11 4.61
C PRO A 237 24.99 -2.95 3.09
N LEU A 238 23.91 -2.78 2.33
CA LEU A 238 23.99 -2.29 0.95
C LEU A 238 24.41 -0.81 0.98
N LYS A 239 25.20 -0.36 0.00
CA LYS A 239 25.66 1.04 -0.04
C LYS A 239 24.56 1.96 -0.58
N LYS A 240 24.57 2.25 -1.89
CA LYS A 240 23.58 3.13 -2.53
C LYS A 240 22.46 2.32 -3.17
N CYS A 241 21.22 2.62 -2.78
CA CYS A 241 20.04 1.95 -3.28
C CYS A 241 19.12 2.90 -4.06
N SER A 242 18.73 2.47 -5.25
CA SER A 242 17.65 3.09 -6.05
C SER A 242 16.38 2.25 -5.90
N VAL A 243 15.30 2.83 -5.37
CA VAL A 243 13.97 2.20 -5.38
C VAL A 243 13.13 2.86 -6.46
N VAL A 244 12.74 2.09 -7.47
CA VAL A 244 12.01 2.57 -8.66
C VAL A 244 10.56 2.09 -8.59
N GLY A 245 9.68 3.02 -8.20
CA GLY A 245 8.25 2.91 -8.39
C GLY A 245 7.85 3.16 -9.85
N ASN A 246 6.60 2.87 -10.19
CA ASN A 246 6.16 2.83 -11.58
C ASN A 246 5.47 4.12 -12.05
N GLY A 247 5.41 5.18 -11.23
CA GLY A 247 4.63 6.39 -11.49
C GLY A 247 4.98 7.09 -12.81
N GLY A 248 3.95 7.57 -13.52
CA GLY A 248 4.12 8.19 -14.84
C GLY A 248 4.96 9.46 -14.90
N ILE A 249 5.28 10.08 -13.74
CA ILE A 249 6.23 11.19 -13.62
C ILE A 249 7.64 10.84 -14.14
N LEU A 250 7.97 9.56 -14.26
CA LEU A 250 9.24 9.12 -14.86
C LEU A 250 9.32 9.35 -16.38
N LYS A 251 8.19 9.48 -17.09
CA LYS A 251 8.19 9.71 -18.55
C LYS A 251 8.94 11.00 -18.90
N LYS A 252 9.97 10.89 -19.75
CA LYS A 252 10.87 11.97 -20.18
C LYS A 252 11.65 12.62 -19.02
N SER A 253 11.93 11.88 -17.95
CA SER A 253 12.73 12.32 -16.82
C SER A 253 14.24 12.26 -17.09
N GLY A 254 14.70 11.41 -18.00
CA GLY A 254 16.13 11.15 -18.24
C GLY A 254 16.85 10.48 -17.06
N CYS A 255 16.12 9.95 -16.08
CA CYS A 255 16.69 9.45 -14.83
C CYS A 255 17.39 8.09 -14.92
N GLY A 256 17.35 7.40 -16.07
CA GLY A 256 17.86 6.03 -16.19
C GLY A 256 19.35 5.90 -15.87
N ARG A 257 20.18 6.85 -16.32
CA ARG A 257 21.62 6.87 -15.99
C ARG A 257 21.88 7.07 -14.50
N GLN A 258 21.08 7.88 -13.81
CA GLN A 258 21.23 8.12 -12.37
C GLN A 258 20.70 6.93 -11.54
N ILE A 259 19.63 6.27 -12.00
CA ILE A 259 19.10 5.05 -11.37
C ILE A 259 20.14 3.93 -11.41
N ASP A 260 20.75 3.69 -12.58
CA ASP A 260 21.70 2.59 -12.81
C ASP A 260 23.08 2.81 -12.13
N GLN A 261 23.37 4.02 -11.64
CA GLN A 261 24.56 4.33 -10.83
C GLN A 261 24.49 3.79 -9.39
N ALA A 262 23.31 3.47 -8.86
CA ALA A 262 23.20 2.88 -7.52
C ALA A 262 23.79 1.47 -7.49
N ASP A 263 24.37 1.06 -6.36
CA ASP A 263 24.91 -0.29 -6.18
C ASP A 263 23.81 -1.36 -6.33
N PHE A 264 22.62 -1.06 -5.79
CA PHE A 264 21.46 -1.96 -5.77
C PHE A 264 20.18 -1.26 -6.25
N VAL A 265 19.53 -1.81 -7.28
CA VAL A 265 18.27 -1.29 -7.83
C VAL A 265 17.11 -2.23 -7.53
N MET A 266 16.10 -1.71 -6.83
CA MET A 266 14.84 -2.38 -6.48
C MET A 266 13.70 -1.85 -7.36
N ARG A 267 12.94 -2.74 -8.01
CA ARG A 267 11.85 -2.37 -8.95
C ARG A 267 10.52 -2.99 -8.55
N CYS A 268 9.43 -2.26 -8.79
CA CYS A 268 8.07 -2.71 -8.47
C CYS A 268 7.41 -3.49 -9.62
N ASN A 269 6.98 -4.72 -9.34
CA ASN A 269 5.88 -5.41 -10.03
C ASN A 269 6.12 -5.69 -11.53
N LEU A 270 7.27 -6.31 -11.84
CA LEU A 270 7.71 -6.71 -13.19
C LEU A 270 7.42 -5.63 -14.28
N PRO A 271 7.96 -4.41 -14.13
CA PRO A 271 7.66 -3.32 -15.03
C PRO A 271 8.54 -3.42 -16.29
N PRO A 272 8.06 -3.01 -17.47
CA PRO A 272 8.80 -3.14 -18.72
C PRO A 272 10.04 -2.24 -18.74
N LEU A 273 11.19 -2.80 -19.12
CA LEU A 273 12.46 -2.10 -19.28
C LEU A 273 12.94 -2.11 -20.76
N SER A 274 11.99 -2.07 -21.69
CA SER A 274 12.26 -1.93 -23.13
C SER A 274 13.06 -0.64 -23.43
N SER A 275 13.71 -0.60 -24.60
CA SER A 275 14.57 0.52 -25.01
C SER A 275 13.84 1.87 -24.99
N GLU A 276 12.52 1.88 -25.21
CA GLU A 276 11.64 3.05 -25.10
C GLU A 276 11.60 3.70 -23.69
N TYR A 277 11.76 2.91 -22.61
CA TYR A 277 11.73 3.39 -21.23
C TYR A 277 13.13 3.52 -20.61
N SER A 278 14.12 2.79 -21.12
CA SER A 278 15.46 2.68 -20.53
C SER A 278 16.15 4.02 -20.24
N LYS A 279 15.94 5.05 -21.07
CA LYS A 279 16.46 6.41 -20.83
C LYS A 279 15.92 7.04 -19.54
N ASP A 280 14.67 6.75 -19.20
CA ASP A 280 13.96 7.34 -18.08
C ASP A 280 14.10 6.51 -16.80
N VAL A 281 14.03 5.17 -16.91
CA VAL A 281 13.94 4.26 -15.76
C VAL A 281 15.16 3.37 -15.56
N GLY A 282 16.12 3.40 -16.48
CA GLY A 282 17.32 2.58 -16.44
C GLY A 282 17.06 1.12 -16.80
N SER A 283 18.09 0.30 -16.70
CA SER A 283 18.10 -1.13 -17.04
C SER A 283 18.59 -2.00 -15.89
N LYS A 284 19.45 -1.46 -15.01
CA LYS A 284 20.02 -2.19 -13.88
C LYS A 284 18.91 -2.62 -12.94
N THR A 285 18.94 -3.89 -12.56
CA THR A 285 17.99 -4.51 -11.63
C THR A 285 18.74 -5.52 -10.78
N GLN A 286 18.70 -5.37 -9.46
CA GLN A 286 19.18 -6.39 -8.51
C GLN A 286 17.99 -7.14 -7.93
N LEU A 287 16.87 -6.45 -7.72
CA LEU A 287 15.63 -7.05 -7.21
C LEU A 287 14.42 -6.44 -7.92
N VAL A 288 13.48 -7.29 -8.34
CA VAL A 288 12.18 -6.88 -8.88
C VAL A 288 11.08 -7.67 -8.19
N THR A 289 10.02 -7.00 -7.73
CA THR A 289 8.90 -7.71 -7.11
C THR A 289 7.96 -8.31 -8.15
N ALA A 290 7.30 -9.40 -7.80
CA ALA A 290 6.16 -9.93 -8.52
C ALA A 290 5.02 -10.25 -7.54
N ASN A 291 4.00 -9.40 -7.49
CA ASN A 291 2.75 -9.74 -6.79
C ASN A 291 2.07 -10.93 -7.52
N PRO A 292 1.55 -11.96 -6.80
CA PRO A 292 0.84 -13.08 -7.42
C PRO A 292 -0.28 -12.67 -8.39
N SER A 293 -0.96 -11.55 -8.16
CA SER A 293 -2.01 -11.04 -9.07
C SER A 293 -1.48 -10.64 -10.45
N ILE A 294 -0.19 -10.37 -10.61
CA ILE A 294 0.46 -10.13 -11.91
C ILE A 294 0.59 -11.45 -12.68
N ILE A 295 0.94 -12.52 -11.98
CA ILE A 295 1.08 -13.86 -12.55
C ILE A 295 -0.29 -14.37 -13.03
N GLU A 296 -1.32 -14.14 -12.23
CA GLU A 296 -2.71 -14.38 -12.60
C GLU A 296 -3.16 -13.51 -13.80
N LYS A 297 -3.21 -12.17 -13.62
CA LYS A 297 -3.83 -11.24 -14.59
C LYS A 297 -3.04 -11.11 -15.90
N ARG A 298 -1.70 -11.14 -15.87
CA ARG A 298 -0.83 -10.89 -17.05
C ARG A 298 -0.34 -12.17 -17.73
N PHE A 299 -0.11 -13.24 -16.95
CA PHE A 299 0.49 -14.49 -17.43
C PHE A 299 -0.42 -15.71 -17.27
N GLN A 300 -1.72 -15.48 -17.05
CA GLN A 300 -2.75 -16.54 -16.98
C GLN A 300 -2.36 -17.67 -16.01
N ASN A 301 -1.82 -17.27 -14.85
CA ASN A 301 -1.39 -18.17 -13.79
C ASN A 301 -0.32 -19.20 -14.20
N LEU A 302 0.39 -18.96 -15.32
CA LEU A 302 1.37 -19.86 -15.96
C LEU A 302 0.79 -21.20 -16.46
N LEU A 303 -0.54 -21.28 -16.60
CA LEU A 303 -1.23 -22.52 -16.99
C LEU A 303 -1.14 -22.84 -18.49
N TRP A 304 -1.00 -21.82 -19.33
CA TRP A 304 -0.94 -21.98 -20.80
C TRP A 304 0.47 -21.84 -21.36
N SER A 305 1.14 -20.70 -21.13
CA SER A 305 2.51 -20.45 -21.64
C SER A 305 3.44 -20.02 -20.52
N ARG A 306 4.25 -20.97 -20.04
CA ARG A 306 5.37 -20.71 -19.12
C ARG A 306 6.48 -19.90 -19.81
N LYS A 307 6.75 -20.19 -21.10
CA LYS A 307 7.78 -19.53 -21.90
C LYS A 307 7.57 -18.02 -22.02
N THR A 308 6.33 -17.55 -22.18
CA THR A 308 6.03 -16.11 -22.27
C THR A 308 6.46 -15.35 -21.01
N PHE A 309 6.28 -15.95 -19.83
CA PHE A 309 6.77 -15.38 -18.58
C PHE A 309 8.30 -15.37 -18.50
N VAL A 310 8.94 -16.52 -18.79
CA VAL A 310 10.42 -16.65 -18.78
C VAL A 310 11.07 -15.64 -19.73
N ASP A 311 10.56 -15.49 -20.95
CA ASP A 311 11.08 -14.52 -21.92
C ASP A 311 10.88 -13.07 -21.43
N SER A 312 9.79 -12.77 -20.72
CA SER A 312 9.53 -11.42 -20.18
C SER A 312 10.46 -11.02 -19.03
N VAL A 313 10.96 -11.97 -18.24
CA VAL A 313 11.84 -11.67 -17.09
C VAL A 313 13.32 -11.62 -17.44
N LYS A 314 13.72 -12.08 -18.64
CA LYS A 314 15.12 -11.99 -19.13
C LYS A 314 15.71 -10.58 -19.05
N VAL A 315 14.87 -9.55 -19.22
CA VAL A 315 15.30 -8.15 -19.16
C VAL A 315 15.89 -7.74 -17.80
N TYR A 316 15.56 -8.46 -16.72
CA TYR A 316 16.10 -8.19 -15.40
C TYR A 316 17.47 -8.86 -15.14
N ASN A 317 18.00 -9.64 -16.10
CA ASN A 317 19.31 -10.30 -16.00
C ASN A 317 19.43 -11.16 -14.71
N HIS A 318 20.62 -11.29 -14.11
CA HIS A 318 20.86 -12.03 -12.87
C HIS A 318 20.30 -11.29 -11.63
N SER A 319 18.97 -11.21 -11.52
CA SER A 319 18.26 -10.50 -10.45
C SER A 319 17.40 -11.44 -9.61
N TYR A 320 16.97 -10.94 -8.46
CA TYR A 320 16.02 -11.63 -7.60
C TYR A 320 14.57 -11.24 -7.92
N ILE A 321 13.72 -12.24 -8.18
CA ILE A 321 12.27 -12.06 -8.29
C ILE A 321 11.65 -12.25 -6.91
N TYR A 322 11.22 -11.14 -6.30
CA TYR A 322 10.75 -11.10 -4.92
C TYR A 322 9.23 -11.23 -4.83
N MET A 323 8.74 -12.31 -4.22
CA MET A 323 7.32 -12.70 -4.24
C MET A 323 6.72 -12.82 -2.84
N PRO A 324 5.58 -12.16 -2.55
CA PRO A 324 4.86 -12.31 -1.29
C PRO A 324 3.98 -13.58 -1.28
N ALA A 325 4.59 -14.77 -1.45
CA ALA A 325 3.88 -16.05 -1.56
C ALA A 325 2.99 -16.37 -0.34
N PHE A 326 3.45 -16.03 0.85
CA PHE A 326 2.79 -16.32 2.13
C PHE A 326 2.01 -15.11 2.69
N SER A 327 1.64 -14.17 1.83
CA SER A 327 0.92 -12.93 2.19
C SER A 327 -0.60 -13.12 2.21
N MET A 328 -1.14 -13.88 1.25
CA MET A 328 -2.54 -14.33 1.18
C MET A 328 -2.54 -15.76 0.63
N LYS A 329 -3.46 -16.63 1.05
CA LYS A 329 -3.49 -18.06 0.67
C LYS A 329 -3.49 -18.25 -0.85
N THR A 330 -4.25 -17.43 -1.57
CA THR A 330 -4.33 -17.42 -3.04
C THR A 330 -3.01 -17.02 -3.72
N GLY A 331 -2.08 -16.38 -2.99
CA GLY A 331 -0.78 -15.96 -3.50
C GLY A 331 0.28 -17.06 -3.52
N THR A 332 0.10 -18.15 -2.77
CA THR A 332 1.13 -19.20 -2.62
C THR A 332 1.34 -19.96 -3.92
N GLU A 333 0.27 -20.54 -4.49
CA GLU A 333 0.38 -21.40 -5.67
C GLU A 333 0.95 -20.67 -6.91
N PRO A 334 0.51 -19.44 -7.30
CA PRO A 334 1.13 -18.72 -8.41
C PRO A 334 2.61 -18.42 -8.20
N SER A 335 3.02 -18.19 -6.94
CA SER A 335 4.43 -17.93 -6.59
C SER A 335 5.30 -19.19 -6.68
N LEU A 336 4.76 -20.36 -6.27
CA LEU A 336 5.44 -21.64 -6.45
C LEU A 336 5.54 -22.02 -7.94
N ARG A 337 4.50 -21.75 -8.75
CA ARG A 337 4.58 -21.95 -10.20
C ARG A 337 5.66 -21.06 -10.84
N VAL A 338 5.86 -19.83 -10.38
CA VAL A 338 6.97 -18.98 -10.83
C VAL A 338 8.33 -19.59 -10.48
N TYR A 339 8.52 -20.06 -9.24
CA TYR A 339 9.75 -20.74 -8.81
C TYR A 339 10.11 -21.91 -9.74
N TYR A 340 9.23 -22.90 -9.84
CA TYR A 340 9.49 -24.10 -10.65
C TYR A 340 9.58 -23.79 -12.15
N THR A 341 8.89 -22.75 -12.64
CA THR A 341 9.02 -22.32 -14.04
C THR A 341 10.40 -21.75 -14.36
N LEU A 342 11.03 -21.04 -13.42
CA LEU A 342 12.36 -20.48 -13.62
C LEU A 342 13.44 -21.55 -13.47
N GLU A 343 13.24 -22.50 -12.55
CA GLU A 343 14.08 -23.68 -12.36
C GLU A 343 14.06 -24.59 -13.61
N ASP A 344 12.87 -25.02 -14.07
CA ASP A 344 12.68 -25.89 -15.25
C ASP A 344 13.33 -25.32 -16.53
N PHE A 345 13.36 -23.99 -16.67
CA PHE A 345 13.90 -23.30 -17.84
C PHE A 345 15.37 -22.88 -17.68
N GLY A 346 16.01 -23.17 -16.53
CA GLY A 346 17.39 -22.74 -16.25
C GLY A 346 17.57 -21.22 -16.31
N ALA A 347 16.59 -20.46 -15.83
CA ALA A 347 16.58 -19.00 -15.93
C ALA A 347 17.58 -18.35 -14.95
N ASN A 348 18.19 -17.23 -15.36
CA ASN A 348 19.18 -16.51 -14.55
C ASN A 348 18.58 -15.79 -13.33
N GLN A 349 17.25 -15.78 -13.16
CA GLN A 349 16.57 -15.10 -12.06
C GLN A 349 16.29 -16.05 -10.90
N THR A 350 16.66 -15.64 -9.68
CA THR A 350 16.40 -16.41 -8.45
C THR A 350 15.17 -15.89 -7.73
N VAL A 351 14.26 -16.76 -7.29
CA VAL A 351 13.07 -16.34 -6.54
C VAL A 351 13.41 -16.18 -5.05
N LEU A 352 12.93 -15.09 -4.44
CA LEU A 352 12.93 -14.89 -3.00
C LEU A 352 11.50 -14.70 -2.50
N PHE A 353 11.12 -15.41 -1.44
CA PHE A 353 9.81 -15.22 -0.82
C PHE A 353 9.86 -14.20 0.30
N ALA A 354 8.90 -13.27 0.33
CA ALA A 354 8.78 -12.27 1.39
C ALA A 354 8.40 -12.93 2.73
N ASN A 355 9.00 -12.47 3.83
CA ASN A 355 8.53 -12.91 5.15
C ASN A 355 7.20 -12.22 5.51
N PRO A 356 6.11 -12.96 5.82
CA PRO A 356 4.85 -12.34 6.18
C PRO A 356 4.90 -11.62 7.54
N ASN A 357 5.84 -11.96 8.43
CA ASN A 357 6.02 -11.19 9.66
C ASN A 357 6.50 -9.77 9.34
N PHE A 358 7.49 -9.62 8.46
CA PHE A 358 7.96 -8.31 8.02
C PHE A 358 6.85 -7.50 7.32
N LEU A 359 6.08 -8.13 6.42
CA LEU A 359 4.92 -7.50 5.77
C LEU A 359 3.86 -7.01 6.78
N ARG A 360 3.55 -7.84 7.78
CA ARG A 360 2.61 -7.50 8.85
C ARG A 360 3.10 -6.32 9.69
N ASP A 361 4.34 -6.41 10.14
CA ASP A 361 4.85 -5.55 11.20
C ASP A 361 5.29 -4.18 10.63
N ILE A 362 5.77 -4.12 9.38
CA ILE A 362 5.90 -2.85 8.64
C ILE A 362 4.53 -2.24 8.32
N GLY A 363 3.51 -3.07 8.08
CA GLY A 363 2.11 -2.63 7.96
C GLY A 363 1.59 -1.95 9.24
N LYS A 364 1.91 -2.49 10.42
CA LYS A 364 1.60 -1.85 11.72
C LYS A 364 2.39 -0.56 11.91
N PHE A 365 3.69 -0.57 11.60
CA PHE A 365 4.56 0.60 11.73
C PHE A 365 3.99 1.80 10.96
N TRP A 366 3.64 1.63 9.68
CA TRP A 366 3.09 2.71 8.87
C TRP A 366 1.66 3.11 9.27
N LYS A 367 0.83 2.18 9.74
CA LYS A 367 -0.46 2.52 10.37
C LYS A 367 -0.29 3.41 11.60
N SER A 368 0.73 3.16 12.44
CA SER A 368 1.06 4.03 13.58
C SER A 368 1.57 5.42 13.18
N LYS A 369 2.08 5.58 11.95
CA LYS A 369 2.49 6.85 11.36
C LYS A 369 1.34 7.58 10.64
N GLY A 370 0.12 7.04 10.67
CA GLY A 370 -1.08 7.66 10.10
C GLY A 370 -1.37 7.31 8.64
N ILE A 371 -1.02 6.09 8.21
CA ILE A 371 -1.47 5.53 6.92
C ILE A 371 -2.70 4.63 7.14
N HIS A 372 -3.83 4.99 6.55
CA HIS A 372 -5.15 4.36 6.73
C HIS A 372 -5.48 3.35 5.61
N ALA A 373 -4.46 2.76 4.99
CA ALA A 373 -4.61 1.74 3.96
C ALA A 373 -5.04 0.38 4.55
N LYS A 374 -5.80 -0.41 3.77
CA LYS A 374 -5.99 -1.83 4.07
C LYS A 374 -4.63 -2.54 4.08
N ARG A 375 -3.83 -2.32 3.03
CA ARG A 375 -2.44 -2.80 2.86
C ARG A 375 -1.57 -1.71 2.25
N LEU A 376 -0.27 -1.70 2.59
CA LEU A 376 0.70 -0.80 1.95
C LEU A 376 0.90 -1.16 0.48
N SER A 377 1.25 -0.19 -0.36
CA SER A 377 1.72 -0.47 -1.72
C SER A 377 3.04 -1.25 -1.70
N THR A 378 3.32 -1.94 -2.80
CA THR A 378 4.63 -2.57 -3.05
C THR A 378 5.77 -1.56 -3.01
N GLY A 379 5.51 -0.31 -3.43
CA GLY A 379 6.51 0.76 -3.39
C GLY A 379 6.91 1.10 -1.97
N LEU A 380 5.95 1.42 -1.09
CA LEU A 380 6.26 1.77 0.29
C LEU A 380 6.89 0.59 1.05
N PHE A 381 6.48 -0.64 0.73
CA PHE A 381 7.16 -1.84 1.23
C PHE A 381 8.65 -1.87 0.84
N LEU A 382 8.99 -1.71 -0.44
CA LEU A 382 10.39 -1.72 -0.89
C LEU A 382 11.21 -0.56 -0.33
N VAL A 383 10.63 0.64 -0.18
CA VAL A 383 11.33 1.77 0.46
C VAL A 383 11.63 1.46 1.92
N SER A 384 10.70 0.80 2.62
CA SER A 384 10.91 0.38 4.01
C SER A 384 12.04 -0.64 4.13
N ALA A 385 12.08 -1.63 3.22
CA ALA A 385 13.20 -2.58 3.14
C ALA A 385 14.52 -1.86 2.83
N ALA A 386 14.55 -0.99 1.82
CA ALA A 386 15.76 -0.25 1.44
C ALA A 386 16.30 0.64 2.58
N LEU A 387 15.44 1.30 3.35
CA LEU A 387 15.86 2.12 4.51
C LEU A 387 16.50 1.29 5.63
N GLY A 388 16.05 0.04 5.79
CA GLY A 388 16.64 -0.93 6.72
C GLY A 388 17.94 -1.58 6.21
N LEU A 389 18.03 -1.85 4.92
CA LEU A 389 19.10 -2.64 4.31
C LEU A 389 20.25 -1.80 3.71
N CYS A 390 20.00 -0.53 3.40
CA CYS A 390 20.92 0.34 2.64
C CYS A 390 21.41 1.55 3.45
N GLU A 391 22.65 1.99 3.20
CA GLU A 391 23.22 3.21 3.78
C GLU A 391 22.56 4.48 3.24
N GLU A 392 22.41 4.56 1.91
CA GLU A 392 21.80 5.68 1.18
C GLU A 392 20.64 5.18 0.31
N VAL A 393 19.49 5.86 0.36
CA VAL A 393 18.29 5.52 -0.43
C VAL A 393 17.83 6.71 -1.27
N THR A 394 17.75 6.51 -2.58
CA THR A 394 17.05 7.41 -3.51
C THR A 394 15.84 6.70 -4.11
N ILE A 395 14.70 7.38 -4.16
CA ILE A 395 13.44 6.84 -4.66
C ILE A 395 12.96 7.62 -5.89
N TYR A 396 12.44 6.88 -6.88
CA TYR A 396 12.07 7.35 -8.21
C TYR A 396 10.67 6.89 -8.56
N GLY A 397 9.86 7.72 -9.24
CA GLY A 397 8.50 7.33 -9.68
C GLY A 397 7.49 7.16 -8.54
N PHE A 398 7.76 7.71 -7.36
CA PHE A 398 6.83 7.77 -6.23
C PHE A 398 5.96 9.02 -6.34
N TRP A 399 4.99 8.97 -7.25
CA TRP A 399 4.06 10.08 -7.51
C TRP A 399 2.68 9.53 -7.87
N PRO A 400 1.70 9.56 -6.94
CA PRO A 400 0.39 8.94 -7.14
C PRO A 400 -0.68 9.88 -7.72
N PHE A 401 -0.31 11.09 -8.15
CA PHE A 401 -1.24 12.14 -8.62
C PHE A 401 -1.38 12.18 -10.14
N SER A 402 -2.45 12.80 -10.63
CA SER A 402 -2.82 12.78 -12.04
C SER A 402 -2.10 13.84 -12.90
N VAL A 403 -1.43 14.80 -12.24
CA VAL A 403 -0.70 15.91 -12.86
C VAL A 403 0.78 15.89 -12.47
N ASP A 404 1.66 16.37 -13.34
CA ASP A 404 3.07 16.60 -13.03
C ASP A 404 3.30 17.92 -12.25
N LEU A 405 4.57 18.23 -11.93
CA LEU A 405 4.95 19.46 -11.23
C LEU A 405 4.66 20.75 -12.03
N HIS A 406 4.28 20.64 -13.30
CA HIS A 406 3.86 21.77 -14.14
C HIS A 406 2.32 21.79 -14.36
N GLY A 407 1.56 20.94 -13.65
CA GLY A 407 0.11 20.85 -13.77
C GLY A 407 -0.38 20.15 -15.05
N ARG A 408 0.48 19.44 -15.79
CA ARG A 408 0.11 18.70 -17.01
C ARG A 408 -0.31 17.29 -16.64
N PHE A 409 -1.38 16.79 -17.27
CA PHE A 409 -1.84 15.42 -17.04
C PHE A 409 -0.78 14.38 -17.41
N ILE A 410 -0.61 13.40 -16.53
CA ILE A 410 0.27 12.24 -16.71
C ILE A 410 -0.52 10.95 -16.45
N SER A 411 -0.05 9.85 -17.02
CA SER A 411 -0.62 8.53 -16.77
C SER A 411 -0.20 7.99 -15.41
N HIS A 412 -0.97 7.03 -14.87
CA HIS A 412 -0.65 6.41 -13.59
C HIS A 412 0.72 5.72 -13.60
N HIS A 413 1.02 4.94 -14.65
CA HIS A 413 2.32 4.32 -14.85
C HIS A 413 3.15 5.02 -15.94
N TYR A 414 4.47 4.77 -15.97
CA TYR A 414 5.31 5.22 -17.07
C TYR A 414 5.15 4.40 -18.36
N TYR A 415 4.47 3.25 -18.30
CA TYR A 415 4.21 2.36 -19.44
C TYR A 415 2.73 2.24 -19.83
N ASP A 416 1.80 2.45 -18.90
CA ASP A 416 0.35 2.41 -19.16
C ASP A 416 -0.43 3.42 -18.29
N ASN A 417 -1.77 3.33 -18.30
CA ASN A 417 -2.65 4.11 -17.43
C ASN A 417 -3.60 3.21 -16.61
N VAL A 418 -3.16 2.00 -16.25
CA VAL A 418 -3.94 1.06 -15.44
C VAL A 418 -3.91 1.53 -13.98
N LEU A 419 -5.09 1.85 -13.44
CA LEU A 419 -5.26 2.26 -12.05
C LEU A 419 -5.22 1.04 -11.10
N PRO A 420 -4.81 1.23 -9.82
CA PRO A 420 -4.86 0.18 -8.82
C PRO A 420 -6.30 -0.19 -8.46
N ASP A 421 -6.48 -1.41 -7.94
CA ASP A 421 -7.75 -1.84 -7.36
C ASP A 421 -8.13 -0.92 -6.17
N SER A 422 -9.32 -0.31 -6.21
CA SER A 422 -9.71 0.75 -5.29
C SER A 422 -9.87 0.25 -3.84
N GLY A 423 -9.54 1.11 -2.87
CA GLY A 423 -9.68 0.79 -1.44
C GLY A 423 -8.62 -0.15 -0.85
N PHE A 424 -7.64 -0.62 -1.62
CA PHE A 424 -6.51 -1.42 -1.09
C PHE A 424 -5.40 -0.57 -0.48
N HIS A 425 -4.95 0.44 -1.21
CA HIS A 425 -3.79 1.29 -0.88
C HIS A 425 -4.20 2.75 -0.68
N ALA A 426 -3.50 3.46 0.20
CA ALA A 426 -3.69 4.89 0.45
C ALA A 426 -2.50 5.68 -0.10
N MET A 427 -2.19 5.52 -1.39
CA MET A 427 -0.94 6.04 -1.97
C MET A 427 -0.69 7.55 -1.78
N PRO A 428 -1.70 8.45 -1.75
CA PRO A 428 -1.47 9.85 -1.35
C PRO A 428 -0.93 10.00 0.08
N GLU A 429 -1.41 9.18 1.03
CA GLU A 429 -0.88 9.15 2.41
C GLU A 429 0.54 8.60 2.44
N GLU A 430 0.81 7.53 1.68
CA GLU A 430 2.16 6.97 1.52
C GLU A 430 3.13 8.01 0.94
N PHE A 431 2.70 8.76 -0.08
CA PHE A 431 3.50 9.85 -0.65
C PHE A 431 3.82 10.92 0.39
N LEU A 432 2.85 11.37 1.20
CA LEU A 432 3.09 12.40 2.22
C LEU A 432 4.09 11.94 3.28
N GLN A 433 4.08 10.66 3.65
CA GLN A 433 5.08 10.09 4.55
C GLN A 433 6.48 10.02 3.91
N LEU A 434 6.57 9.59 2.66
CA LEU A 434 7.83 9.56 1.91
C LEU A 434 8.38 10.98 1.67
N TRP A 435 7.51 11.96 1.44
CA TRP A 435 7.86 13.37 1.31
C TRP A 435 8.33 13.96 2.65
N PHE A 436 7.71 13.56 3.77
CA PHE A 436 8.21 13.90 5.10
C PHE A 436 9.62 13.35 5.34
N LEU A 437 9.89 12.08 4.99
CA LEU A 437 11.24 11.51 5.06
C LEU A 437 12.24 12.23 4.15
N HIS A 438 11.81 12.66 2.96
CA HIS A 438 12.61 13.48 2.06
C HIS A 438 13.01 14.81 2.70
N LYS A 439 12.04 15.56 3.23
CA LYS A 439 12.26 16.87 3.87
C LYS A 439 13.16 16.78 5.10
N ASN A 440 13.17 15.65 5.81
CA ASN A 440 14.03 15.40 6.96
C ASN A 440 15.42 14.85 6.61
N GLY A 441 15.72 14.63 5.32
CA GLY A 441 17.03 14.13 4.86
C GLY A 441 17.25 12.62 5.09
N VAL A 442 16.19 11.85 5.33
CA VAL A 442 16.24 10.39 5.57
C VAL A 442 16.38 9.62 4.25
N LEU A 443 15.73 10.10 3.18
CA LEU A 443 15.85 9.57 1.82
C LEU A 443 15.83 10.71 0.80
N ARG A 444 16.33 10.47 -0.41
CA ARG A 444 16.12 11.40 -1.54
C ARG A 444 14.92 10.94 -2.35
N MET A 445 13.95 11.81 -2.60
CA MET A 445 12.89 11.58 -3.58
C MET A 445 13.23 12.40 -4.82
N GLN A 446 13.34 11.75 -5.97
CA GLN A 446 13.60 12.41 -7.25
C GLN A 446 12.28 12.57 -8.02
N LEU A 447 11.80 13.81 -8.12
CA LEU A 447 10.56 14.17 -8.83
C LEU A 447 10.81 15.02 -10.09
N GLU A 448 11.97 15.65 -10.18
CA GLU A 448 12.39 16.47 -11.33
C GLU A 448 13.18 15.65 -12.35
N GLN A 449 13.41 16.22 -13.54
CA GLN A 449 14.30 15.64 -14.55
C GLN A 449 15.73 15.49 -13.99
N CYS A 450 16.38 14.36 -14.28
CA CYS A 450 17.75 14.09 -13.85
C CYS A 450 18.79 14.60 -14.85
N GLU A 451 18.41 14.72 -16.12
CA GLU A 451 19.19 15.38 -17.16
C GLU A 451 18.59 16.75 -17.40
N ALA A 452 19.41 17.81 -17.35
CA ALA A 452 18.95 19.12 -17.83
C ALA A 452 18.51 18.98 -19.30
N PRO A 453 17.42 19.64 -19.73
CA PRO A 453 17.15 19.78 -21.16
C PRO A 453 18.40 20.33 -21.81
N PHE A 454 18.89 19.68 -22.87
CA PHE A 454 19.94 20.26 -23.70
C PHE A 454 19.42 21.60 -24.24
N LEU A 455 19.79 22.68 -23.58
CA LEU A 455 19.83 24.00 -24.20
C LEU A 455 20.72 23.80 -25.42
N LYS A 456 20.11 23.79 -26.60
CA LYS A 456 20.87 23.94 -27.84
C LYS A 456 21.69 25.21 -27.65
N SER A 457 23.01 25.08 -27.60
CA SER A 457 23.88 26.24 -27.76
C SER A 457 23.61 26.76 -29.16
N SER A 458 22.80 27.80 -29.26
CA SER A 458 22.68 28.60 -30.47
C SER A 458 24.05 29.22 -30.73
N ALA A 459 24.77 28.63 -31.68
CA ALA A 459 26.01 29.10 -32.26
C ALA A 459 25.78 29.17 -33.77
#